data_AF-A0A251T9B8-F1
#
_entry.id   AF-A0A251T9B8-F1
#
_cell.length_a   1.000
_cell.length_b   1.000
_cell.length_c   1.000
_cell.angle_alpha   90.00
_cell.angle_beta   90.00
_cell.angle_gamma   90.00
#
_symmetry.space_group_name_H-M   'P 1'
#
loop_
_entity.id
_entity.type
_entity.pdbx_description
1 polymer ?
#
loop_
_entity_poly.entity_id
_entity_poly.type
_entity_poly.pdbx_seq_one_letter_code
_entity_poly.pdbx_strand_id
1 'polypeptide(L)' 'MTGVAELAEVDGPFVKIRLKGRFWHERSLVLARLGNYLKERIPEILEVDIEDEKQLDDSPENF' A
#
# COMPACT_ATOMS: atom_id res chain seq x y z
N MET A 1 -13.77 -11.78 -2.55
CA MET A 1 -13.65 -10.58 -1.70
C MET A 1 -12.53 -9.72 -2.24
N THR A 2 -12.72 -8.40 -2.25
CA THR A 2 -11.76 -7.42 -2.79
C THR A 2 -10.88 -6.90 -1.67
N GLY A 3 -9.56 -6.85 -1.87
CA GLY A 3 -8.62 -6.26 -0.92
C GLY A 3 -8.86 -4.76 -0.71
N VAL A 4 -8.41 -4.25 0.43
CA VAL A 4 -8.63 -2.86 0.86
C VAL A 4 -7.28 -2.21 1.16
N ALA A 5 -7.08 -0.99 0.66
CA ALA A 5 -5.97 -0.13 1.02
C ALA A 5 -6.49 1.00 1.91
N GLU A 6 -5.88 1.18 3.08
CA GLU A 6 -6.23 2.22 4.06
C GLU A 6 -5.01 3.10 4.33
N LEU A 7 -5.25 4.37 4.65
CA LEU A 7 -4.20 5.25 5.12
C LEU A 7 -3.80 4.85 6.55
N ALA A 8 -2.52 4.64 6.79
CA ALA A 8 -1.99 4.32 8.12
C ALA A 8 -1.39 5.56 8.79
N GLU A 9 -0.52 6.28 8.09
CA GLU A 9 0.20 7.43 8.63
C GLU A 9 0.58 8.41 7.51
N VAL A 10 0.63 9.70 7.84
CA VAL A 10 1.21 10.75 6.99
C VAL A 10 2.19 11.53 7.84
N ASP A 11 3.46 11.54 7.43
CA ASP A 11 4.52 12.34 8.04
C ASP A 11 5.18 13.19 6.95
N GLY A 12 4.69 14.43 6.81
CA GLY A 12 5.11 15.34 5.75
C GLY A 12 4.96 14.70 4.36
N PRO A 13 6.04 14.57 3.56
CA PRO A 13 5.99 13.98 2.22
C PRO A 13 6.00 12.44 2.21
N PHE A 14 6.00 11.78 3.37
CA PHE A 14 6.02 10.33 3.51
C PHE A 14 4.63 9.81 3.89
N VAL A 15 4.14 8.82 3.16
CA VAL A 15 2.82 8.21 3.40
C VAL A 15 2.99 6.73 3.66
N LYS A 16 2.41 6.23 4.76
CA LYS A 16 2.28 4.79 5.00
C LYS A 16 0.85 4.34 4.74
N ILE A 17 0.72 3.23 4.03
CA ILE A 17 -0.55 2.58 3.76
C ILE A 17 -0.62 1.22 4.43
N ARG A 18 -1.83 0.78 4.73
CA ARG A 18 -2.13 -0.56 5.23
C ARG A 18 -2.92 -1.33 4.18
N LEU A 19 -2.49 -2.55 3.87
CA LEU A 19 -3.21 -3.45 3.00
C LEU A 19 -3.92 -4.53 3.82
N LYS A 20 -5.20 -4.77 3.51
CA LYS A 20 -6.04 -5.80 4.17
C LYS A 20 -6.76 -6.68 3.16
N GLY A 21 -6.99 -7.92 3.55
CA GLY A 21 -7.73 -8.90 2.75
C GLY A 21 -6.95 -9.36 1.52
N ARG A 22 -7.68 -9.98 0.58
CA ARG A 22 -7.09 -10.66 -0.58
C ARG A 22 -7.15 -9.79 -1.84
N PHE A 23 -6.00 -9.58 -2.45
CA PHE A 23 -5.88 -8.92 -3.75
C PHE A 23 -5.77 -9.96 -4.87
N TRP A 24 -6.20 -9.58 -6.07
CA TRP A 24 -6.01 -10.39 -7.28
C TRP A 24 -4.58 -10.32 -7.83
N HIS A 25 -3.86 -9.27 -7.45
CA HIS A 25 -2.48 -9.03 -7.83
C HIS A 25 -1.59 -9.19 -6.59
N GLU A 26 -0.31 -9.47 -6.81
CA GLU A 26 0.71 -9.44 -5.76
C GLU A 26 0.67 -8.11 -5.00
N ARG A 27 0.72 -8.15 -3.67
CA ARG A 27 0.58 -6.95 -2.84
C ARG A 27 1.71 -5.95 -3.06
N SER A 28 2.91 -6.41 -3.44
CA SER A 28 4.02 -5.56 -3.89
C SER A 28 3.63 -4.69 -5.10
N LEU A 29 2.92 -5.26 -6.07
CA LEU A 29 2.46 -4.57 -7.28
C LEU A 29 1.30 -3.64 -6.96
N VAL A 30 0.44 -4.01 -6.01
CA VAL A 30 -0.62 -3.14 -5.49
C VAL A 30 0.00 -1.89 -4.83
N LEU A 31 1.00 -2.06 -3.96
CA LEU A 31 1.73 -0.95 -3.34
C LEU A 31 2.38 -0.03 -4.39
N ALA A 32 3.10 -0.60 -5.36
CA ALA A 32 3.73 0.17 -6.42
C ALA A 32 2.72 0.99 -7.25
N ARG A 33 1.57 0.40 -7.60
CA ARG A 33 0.49 1.10 -8.33
C ARG A 33 -0.14 2.19 -7.49
N LEU A 34 -0.37 1.94 -6.19
CA LEU A 34 -0.92 2.94 -5.29
C LEU A 34 0.06 4.11 -5.10
N GLY A 35 1.35 3.81 -4.95
CA GLY A 35 2.41 4.81 -4.86
C GLY A 35 2.47 5.70 -6.10
N ASN A 36 2.42 5.12 -7.29
CA ASN A 36 2.36 5.89 -8.54
C ASN A 36 1.11 6.78 -8.60
N TYR A 37 -0.06 6.21 -8.30
CA TYR A 37 -1.32 6.94 -8.31
C TYR A 37 -1.31 8.14 -7.35
N LEU A 38 -0.79 7.96 -6.13
CA LEU A 38 -0.69 9.01 -5.13
C LEU A 38 0.27 10.11 -5.57
N LYS A 39 1.43 9.76 -6.12
CA LYS A 39 2.42 10.73 -6.63
C LYS A 39 1.90 11.52 -7.84
N GLU A 40 1.15 10.88 -8.74
CA GLU A 40 0.51 11.57 -9.87
C GLU A 40 -0.53 12.60 -9.43
N ARG A 41 -1.22 12.33 -8.30
CA ARG A 41 -2.27 13.20 -7.76
C ARG A 41 -1.74 14.26 -6.81
N ILE A 42 -0.69 13.94 -6.07
CA ILE A 42 -0.07 14.78 -5.05
C ILE A 42 1.45 14.73 -5.27
N PRO A 43 2.00 15.61 -6.12
CA PRO A 43 3.41 15.58 -6.50
C PRO A 43 4.38 15.84 -5.34
N GLU A 44 3.91 16.39 -4.23
CA GLU A 44 4.70 16.63 -3.02
C GLU A 44 4.99 15.35 -2.22
N ILE A 45 4.29 14.25 -2.49
CA ILE A 45 4.60 12.94 -1.90
C ILE A 45 5.92 12.44 -2.47
N LEU A 46 6.92 12.28 -1.61
CA LEU A 46 8.22 11.72 -1.97
C LEU A 46 8.16 10.19 -1.97
N GLU A 47 7.53 9.59 -0.97
CA GLU A 47 7.56 8.16 -0.75
C GLU A 47 6.22 7.63 -0.22
N VAL A 48 5.88 6.43 -0.67
CA VAL A 48 4.72 5.66 -0.20
C VAL A 48 5.22 4.28 0.19
N ASP A 49 5.06 3.93 1.46
CA ASP A 49 5.51 2.66 2.03
C ASP A 49 4.34 1.91 2.70
N ILE A 50 4.56 0.64 3.04
CA ILE A 50 3.64 -0.20 3.78
C ILE A 50 3.82 0.00 5.29
N GLU A 51 2.74 -0.08 6.05
CA GLU A 51 2.80 0.04 7.52
C GLU A 51 3.63 -1.10 8.16
N ASP A 52 3.51 -2.32 7.63
CA ASP A 52 4.25 -3.50 8.07
C ASP A 52 4.62 -4.34 6.85
N GLU A 53 5.90 -4.67 6.70
CA GLU A 53 6.44 -5.46 5.60
C GLU A 53 5.74 -6.84 5.47
N LYS A 54 5.26 -7.42 6.57
CA LYS A 54 4.50 -8.68 6.55
C LYS A 54 3.21 -8.59 5.76
N GLN A 55 2.67 -7.38 5.60
CA GLN A 55 1.49 -7.18 4.77
C GLN A 55 1.80 -7.42 3.29
N LEU A 56 3.06 -7.44 2.86
CA LEU A 56 3.42 -7.79 1.48
C LEU A 56 3.51 -9.29 1.23
N ASP A 57 3.35 -10.12 2.27
CA ASP A 57 3.31 -11.57 2.13
C ASP A 57 1.93 -12.04 1.61
N ASP A 58 1.93 -12.61 0.42
CA ASP A 58 0.77 -13.14 -0.29
C ASP A 58 0.47 -14.62 0.06
N SER A 59 1.10 -15.16 1.10
CA SER A 59 0.82 -16.52 1.58
C SER A 59 -0.60 -16.63 2.17
N PRO A 60 -1.32 -17.77 1.95
CA PRO A 60 -2.69 -17.98 2.43
C PRO A 60 -2.94 -17.67 3.91
N GLU A 61 -1.89 -17.78 4.72
CA GLU A 61 -1.90 -17.60 6.18
C GLU A 61 -1.97 -16.12 6.60
N ASN A 62 -1.76 -15.18 5.67
CA ASN A 62 -1.75 -13.73 5.91
C ASN A 62 -2.98 -12.98 5.36
N PHE A 63 -4.10 -13.70 5.13
CA PHE A 63 -5.35 -13.15 4.61
C PHE A 63 -6.52 -13.26 5.60
#